data_AF-A0A377JZY9-F1
#
_entry.id   AF-A0A377JZY9-F1
#
_cell.length_a   1.000
_cell.length_b   1.000
_cell.length_c   1.000
_cell.angle_alpha   90.00
_cell.angle_beta   90.00
_cell.angle_gamma   90.00
#
_symmetry.space_group_name_H-M   'P 1'
#
loop_
_entity.id
_entity.type
_entity.pdbx_description
1 polymer ?
#
loop_
_entity_poly.entity_id
_entity_poly.type
_entity_poly.pdbx_seq_one_letter_code
_entity_poly.pdbx_strand_id
1 'polypeptide(L)'
;MRIIDNLEQFRQIYASGKKWQRCVEAIENIDNIQPGVAHSIGDSLTYRVETDSATDALFTGHRRYFEVHYYLQGQQKIEYAPKETLQVVEYYRDETDREYLKRLRRNRRGPRRANRYLRYP
;
A
#
# COMPACT_ATOMS: atom_id res chain seq x y z
N MET A 1 -6.82 1.09 -1.85
CA MET A 1 -5.79 1.70 -2.73
C MET A 1 -6.49 2.51 -3.79
N ARG A 2 -6.04 3.73 -4.07
CA ARG A 2 -6.49 4.53 -5.21
C ARG A 2 -5.25 4.85 -6.05
N ILE A 3 -5.34 4.59 -7.36
CA ILE A 3 -4.27 4.88 -8.31
C ILE A 3 -4.63 6.19 -9.00
N ILE A 4 -3.63 7.08 -9.12
CA ILE A 4 -3.74 8.39 -9.75
C ILE A 4 -2.56 8.48 -10.70
N ASP A 5 -2.82 8.87 -11.95
CA ASP A 5 -1.85 8.72 -13.03
C ASP A 5 -0.74 9.76 -12.97
N ASN A 6 -1.02 10.96 -12.43
CA ASN A 6 -0.06 12.04 -12.33
C ASN A 6 -0.42 13.09 -11.25
N LEU A 7 0.51 14.01 -11.00
CA LEU A 7 0.37 15.07 -10.00
C LEU A 7 -0.75 16.07 -10.34
N GLU A 8 -1.01 16.33 -11.63
CA GLU A 8 -2.07 17.25 -12.04
C GLU A 8 -3.46 16.70 -11.68
N GLN A 9 -3.69 15.42 -11.98
CA GLN A 9 -4.92 14.72 -11.60
C GLN A 9 -5.06 14.67 -10.07
N PHE A 10 -3.96 14.46 -9.33
CA PHE A 10 -3.96 14.53 -7.87
C PHE A 10 -4.45 15.90 -7.37
N ARG A 11 -3.96 17.00 -7.95
CA ARG A 11 -4.39 18.37 -7.61
C ARG A 11 -5.87 18.58 -7.87
N GLN A 12 -6.40 18.09 -8.99
CA GLN A 12 -7.82 18.22 -9.32
C GLN A 12 -8.72 17.47 -8.31
N ILE A 13 -8.31 16.26 -7.91
CA ILE A 13 -9.08 15.43 -6.96
C ILE A 13 -9.03 16.01 -5.54
N TYR A 14 -7.89 16.58 -5.13
CA TYR A 14 -7.60 16.93 -3.74
C TYR A 14 -7.37 18.43 -3.49
N ALA A 15 -7.89 19.29 -4.38
CA ALA A 15 -7.64 20.73 -4.41
C ALA A 15 -7.87 21.49 -3.09
N SER A 16 -8.79 21.03 -2.24
CA SER A 16 -9.33 21.80 -1.11
C SER A 16 -8.83 21.37 0.29
N GLY A 17 -7.76 20.58 0.41
CA GLY A 17 -7.24 20.13 1.71
C GLY A 17 -5.82 20.58 2.02
N LYS A 18 -5.60 21.29 3.15
CA LYS A 18 -4.26 21.65 3.65
C LYS A 18 -3.29 20.47 3.70
N LYS A 19 -3.78 19.29 4.11
CA LYS A 19 -2.98 18.05 4.13
C LYS A 19 -2.47 17.63 2.75
N TRP A 20 -3.29 17.80 1.72
CA TRP A 20 -2.94 17.42 0.35
C TRP A 20 -2.03 18.44 -0.31
N GLN A 21 -2.16 19.72 0.06
CA GLN A 21 -1.21 20.76 -0.34
C GLN A 21 0.20 20.45 0.15
N ARG A 22 0.36 19.95 1.40
CA ARG A 22 1.66 19.49 1.90
C ARG A 22 2.25 18.32 1.10
N CYS A 23 1.41 17.40 0.62
CA CYS A 23 1.88 16.33 -0.27
C CYS A 23 2.39 16.89 -1.60
N VAL A 24 1.70 17.89 -2.18
CA VAL A 24 2.16 18.54 -3.41
C VAL A 24 3.48 19.27 -3.20
N GLU A 25 3.61 20.03 -2.10
CA GLU A 25 4.85 20.71 -1.70
C GLU A 25 6.03 19.72 -1.56
N ALA A 26 5.80 18.57 -0.93
CA ALA A 26 6.81 17.52 -0.78
C ALA A 26 7.24 16.91 -2.13
N ILE A 27 6.28 16.66 -3.04
CA ILE A 27 6.57 16.12 -4.37
C ILE A 27 7.32 17.14 -5.23
N GLU A 28 6.97 18.42 -5.17
CA GLU A 28 7.68 19.48 -5.91
C GLU A 28 9.09 19.72 -5.38
N ASN A 29 9.35 19.42 -4.10
CA ASN A 29 10.66 19.59 -3.48
C ASN A 29 11.59 18.36 -3.63
N ILE A 30 11.19 17.35 -4.41
CA ILE A 30 11.85 16.04 -4.42
C ILE A 30 13.31 16.09 -4.91
N ASP A 31 13.64 17.01 -5.82
CA ASP A 31 15.00 17.19 -6.34
C ASP A 31 15.97 17.78 -5.30
N ASN A 32 15.45 18.37 -4.22
CA ASN A 32 16.24 19.00 -3.16
C ASN A 32 16.47 18.09 -1.95
N ILE A 33 15.91 16.87 -1.93
CA ILE A 33 16.03 15.95 -0.80
C ILE A 33 17.02 14.84 -1.07
N GLN A 34 17.70 14.40 -0.01
CA GLN A 34 18.67 13.32 -0.09
C GLN A 34 17.96 11.97 0.01
N PRO A 35 18.23 11.01 -0.92
CA PRO A 35 17.72 9.65 -0.80
C PRO A 35 18.08 9.02 0.54
N GLY A 36 17.16 8.27 1.14
CA GLY A 36 17.37 7.61 2.43
C GLY A 36 17.15 8.50 3.66
N VAL A 37 17.04 9.83 3.48
CA VAL A 37 16.81 10.78 4.58
C VAL A 37 15.32 11.07 4.74
N ALA A 38 14.83 10.99 5.99
CA ALA A 38 13.45 11.35 6.31
C ALA A 38 13.32 12.86 6.50
N HIS A 39 12.29 13.44 5.88
CA HIS A 39 11.93 14.85 5.97
C HIS A 39 10.49 14.99 6.47
N SER A 40 10.18 16.10 7.14
CA SER A 40 8.83 16.37 7.63
C SER A 40 8.39 17.78 7.24
N ILE A 41 7.10 17.93 6.95
CA ILE A 41 6.47 19.24 6.75
C ILE A 41 5.47 19.47 7.89
N GLY A 42 5.93 20.26 8.87
CA GLY A 42 5.24 20.44 10.14
C GLY A 42 5.05 19.10 10.87
N ASP A 43 3.90 18.95 11.52
CA ASP A 43 3.45 17.74 12.22
C ASP A 43 2.60 16.81 11.36
N SER A 44 2.35 17.20 10.10
CA SER A 44 1.27 16.63 9.27
C SER A 44 1.74 15.62 8.23
N LEU A 45 3.00 15.66 7.83
CA LEU A 45 3.56 14.82 6.77
C LEU A 45 5.02 14.50 7.08
N THR A 46 5.38 13.22 6.96
CA THR A 46 6.76 12.76 6.90
C THR A 46 6.93 11.99 5.59
N TYR A 47 8.03 12.23 4.89
CA TYR A 47 8.33 11.66 3.58
C TYR A 47 9.82 11.40 3.41
N ARG A 48 10.16 10.50 2.50
CA ARG A 48 11.53 10.11 2.16
C ARG A 48 11.57 9.63 0.72
N VAL A 49 12.66 9.87 0.03
CA VAL A 49 12.96 9.20 -1.25
C VAL A 49 13.69 7.91 -0.98
N GLU A 50 13.13 6.81 -1.47
CA GLU A 50 13.75 5.49 -1.45
C GLU A 50 14.12 5.08 -2.86
N THR A 51 15.32 4.51 -3.01
CA THR A 51 15.84 4.02 -4.29
C THR A 51 15.90 2.51 -4.35
N ASP A 52 15.71 1.84 -3.21
CA ASP A 52 15.67 0.38 -3.13
C ASP A 52 14.25 -0.13 -3.34
N SER A 53 14.15 -1.33 -3.92
CA SER A 53 12.91 -2.03 -4.23
C SER A 53 12.64 -3.21 -3.30
N ALA A 54 13.40 -3.32 -2.21
CA ALA A 54 13.25 -4.36 -1.20
C ALA A 54 11.78 -4.51 -0.79
N THR A 55 11.18 -5.63 -1.18
CA THR A 55 9.77 -5.90 -0.95
C THR A 55 9.66 -6.94 0.15
N ASP A 56 9.04 -6.58 1.27
CA ASP A 56 8.69 -7.54 2.31
C ASP A 56 7.68 -8.57 1.79
N ALA A 57 7.79 -9.81 2.25
CA ALA A 57 6.86 -10.89 1.87
C ALA A 57 5.45 -10.74 2.48
N LEU A 58 5.24 -9.73 3.33
CA LEU A 58 4.00 -9.47 4.07
C LEU A 58 3.35 -8.18 3.60
N PHE A 59 2.03 -8.11 3.74
CA PHE A 59 1.26 -6.89 3.57
C PHE A 59 1.38 -6.04 4.83
N THR A 60 1.51 -4.72 4.64
CA THR A 60 1.47 -3.75 5.73
C THR A 60 0.11 -3.07 5.75
N GLY A 61 -0.48 -2.95 6.93
CA GLY A 61 -1.70 -2.19 7.18
C GLY A 61 -1.47 -1.02 8.13
N HIS A 62 -2.09 0.12 7.82
CA HIS A 62 -2.07 1.34 8.62
C HIS A 62 -3.46 1.69 9.16
N ARG A 63 -3.56 2.45 10.25
CA ARG A 63 -4.84 2.90 10.85
C ARG A 63 -4.91 4.42 11.03
N ARG A 64 -3.81 5.06 11.42
CA ARG A 64 -3.76 6.50 11.75
C ARG A 64 -3.34 7.35 10.56
N TYR A 65 -2.37 6.89 9.79
CA TYR A 65 -1.79 7.63 8.68
C TYR A 65 -2.18 7.01 7.34
N PHE A 66 -2.27 7.87 6.33
CA PHE A 66 -2.40 7.45 4.94
C PHE A 66 -1.02 7.45 4.30
N GLU A 67 -0.72 6.39 3.57
CA GLU A 67 0.52 6.28 2.82
C GLU A 67 0.31 6.74 1.37
N VAL A 68 1.26 7.52 0.85
CA VAL A 68 1.26 8.01 -0.53
C VAL A 68 2.58 7.62 -1.16
N HIS A 69 2.51 6.83 -2.24
CA HIS A 69 3.67 6.45 -3.04
C HIS A 69 3.67 7.27 -4.33
N TYR A 70 4.73 8.05 -4.55
CA TYR A 70 4.94 8.81 -5.78
C TYR A 70 6.13 8.22 -6.56
N TYR A 71 5.85 7.65 -7.72
CA TYR A 71 6.85 6.95 -8.53
C TYR A 71 7.62 7.92 -9.41
N LEU A 72 8.92 8.10 -9.11
CA LEU A 72 9.81 9.01 -9.84
C LEU A 72 10.33 8.41 -11.14
N GLN A 73 10.93 7.22 -11.07
CA GLN A 73 11.57 6.58 -12.21
C GLN A 73 11.47 5.06 -12.10
N GLY A 74 11.37 4.41 -13.25
CA GLY A 74 11.33 2.96 -13.35
C GLY A 74 9.93 2.38 -13.18
N GLN A 75 9.87 1.11 -12.82
CA GLN A 75 8.63 0.37 -12.63
C GLN A 75 8.68 -0.38 -11.30
N GLN A 76 7.63 -0.24 -10.50
CA GLN A 76 7.45 -0.99 -9.27
C GLN A 76 6.12 -1.72 -9.29
N LYS A 77 6.15 -2.99 -8.92
CA LYS A 77 4.95 -3.80 -8.76
C LYS A 77 4.43 -3.66 -7.34
N ILE A 78 3.29 -2.99 -7.17
CA ILE A 78 2.59 -2.94 -5.89
C ILE A 78 1.53 -4.03 -5.86
N GLU A 79 1.54 -4.84 -4.80
CA GLU A 79 0.42 -5.72 -4.48
C GLU A 79 -0.46 -5.07 -3.41
N TYR A 80 -1.78 -5.04 -3.64
CA TYR A 80 -2.74 -4.56 -2.64
C TYR A 80 -3.93 -5.51 -2.55
N ALA A 81 -4.58 -5.53 -1.38
CA ALA A 81 -5.78 -6.33 -1.13
C ALA A 81 -6.63 -5.66 -0.04
N PRO A 82 -7.97 -5.90 -0.02
CA PRO A 82 -8.81 -5.49 1.11
C PRO A 82 -8.38 -6.21 2.38
N LYS A 83 -8.32 -5.49 3.52
CA LYS A 83 -7.82 -6.04 4.80
C LYS A 83 -8.63 -7.26 5.25
N GLU A 84 -9.93 -7.28 4.95
CA GLU A 84 -10.87 -8.35 5.30
C GLU A 84 -10.52 -9.69 4.61
N THR A 85 -9.71 -9.64 3.55
CA THR A 85 -9.26 -10.83 2.81
C THR A 85 -7.90 -11.37 3.27
N LEU A 86 -7.28 -10.70 4.24
CA LEU A 86 -5.93 -11.01 4.74
C LEU A 86 -6.01 -11.54 6.18
N GLN A 87 -4.99 -12.30 6.58
CA GLN A 87 -4.84 -12.80 7.94
C GLN A 87 -3.75 -12.00 8.65
N VAL A 88 -4.07 -11.47 9.84
CA VAL A 88 -3.08 -10.79 10.71
C VAL A 88 -2.01 -11.80 11.13
N VAL A 89 -0.76 -11.44 10.90
CA VAL A 89 0.45 -12.18 11.32
C VAL A 89 1.04 -11.52 12.55
N GLU A 90 1.07 -10.20 12.56
CA GLU A 90 1.53 -9.41 13.69
C GLU A 90 0.50 -8.34 14.01
N TYR A 91 0.15 -8.24 15.30
CA TYR A 91 -0.83 -7.27 15.77
C TYR A 91 -0.33 -5.84 15.54
N TYR A 92 -1.32 -4.95 15.42
CA TYR A 92 -1.10 -3.54 15.23
C TYR A 92 -0.28 -2.92 16.39
N ARG A 93 0.73 -2.13 16.03
CA ARG A 93 1.55 -1.34 16.96
C ARG A 93 1.28 0.14 16.77
N ASP A 94 0.94 0.82 17.86
CA ASP A 94 0.61 2.25 17.86
C ASP A 94 1.81 3.15 17.59
N GLU A 95 3.01 2.74 17.99
CA GLU A 95 4.22 3.55 17.83
C GLU A 95 4.63 3.71 16.36
N THR A 96 4.37 2.67 15.55
CA THR A 96 4.76 2.63 14.13
C THR A 96 3.59 2.74 13.18
N ASP A 97 2.34 2.75 13.68
CA ASP A 97 1.09 2.66 12.91
C ASP A 97 1.12 1.48 11.91
N ARG A 98 1.59 0.30 12.34
CA ARG A 98 1.76 -0.86 11.45
C ARG A 98 1.16 -2.12 12.04
N GLU A 99 0.50 -2.89 11.19
CA GLU A 99 0.15 -4.29 11.40
C GLU A 99 0.63 -5.10 10.19
N TYR A 100 1.09 -6.33 10.40
CA TYR A 100 1.54 -7.19 9.31
C TYR A 100 0.50 -8.26 9.02
N LEU A 101 0.17 -8.41 7.74
CA LEU A 101 -0.82 -9.37 7.26
C LEU A 101 -0.23 -10.27 6.18
N LYS A 102 -0.78 -11.48 6.06
CA LYS A 102 -0.46 -12.39 4.96
C LYS A 102 -1.72 -12.71 4.18
N ARG A 103 -1.56 -12.96 2.88
CA ARG A 103 -2.63 -13.49 2.05
C ARG A 103 -3.00 -14.89 2.54
N LEU A 104 -4.29 -15.12 2.75
CA LEU A 104 -4.79 -16.46 3.03
C LEU A 104 -4.51 -17.35 1.82
N ARG A 105 -3.68 -18.38 1.99
CA ARG A 105 -3.57 -19.43 0.97
C ARG A 105 -4.93 -20.13 0.91
N ARG A 106 -5.69 -19.89 -0.15
CA ARG A 106 -6.84 -20.74 -0.46
C ARG A 106 -6.32 -22.17 -0.57
N ASN A 107 -6.72 -23.03 0.36
CA ASN A 107 -6.46 -24.46 0.25
C ASN A 107 -7.00 -24.92 -1.10
N ARG A 108 -6.12 -25.32 -2.02
CA ARG A 108 -6.50 -26.08 -3.23
C ARG A 108 -6.88 -27.51 -2.84
N ARG A 109 -7.82 -27.66 -1.90
CA ARG A 109 -8.59 -28.89 -1.73
C ARG A 109 -9.95 -28.62 -2.35
N GLY A 110 -9.98 -28.62 -3.68
CA GLY A 110 -11.23 -28.77 -4.41
C GLY A 110 -11.87 -30.11 -4.01
N PRO A 111 -13.20 -30.22 -4.01
CA PRO A 111 -13.86 -31.47 -3.69
C PRO A 111 -13.37 -32.54 -4.67
N ARG A 112 -12.80 -33.64 -4.15
CA ARG A 112 -12.64 -34.86 -4.94
C ARG A 112 -14.05 -35.22 -5.43
N ARG A 113 -14.32 -35.02 -6.72
CA ARG A 113 -15.54 -35.51 -7.35
C ARG A 113 -15.61 -37.01 -7.07
N ALA A 114 -16.48 -37.42 -6.17
CA ALA A 114 -16.88 -38.80 -6.05
C ALA A 114 -17.67 -39.11 -7.33
N ASN A 115 -17.05 -39.82 -8.28
CA ASN A 115 -17.75 -40.46 -9.37
C ASN A 115 -18.72 -41.48 -8.75
N ARG A 116 -19.97 -41.05 -8.55
CA ARG A 116 -21.07 -41.96 -8.27
C ARG A 116 -21.62 -42.40 -9.62
N TYR A 117 -21.15 -43.55 -10.09
CA TYR A 117 -21.83 -44.29 -11.15
C TYR A 117 -23.22 -44.66 -10.62
N LEU A 118 -24.27 -44.20 -11.30
CA LEU A 118 -25.59 -44.81 -11.20
C LEU A 118 -25.88 -45.42 -12.57
N ARG A 119 -25.84 -46.76 -12.60
CA ARG A 119 -26.38 -47.60 -13.67
C ARG A 119 -27.91 -47.56 -13.59
N TYR A 120 -28.55 -47.49 -14.76
CA TYR A 120 -29.96 -47.77 -15.04
C TYR A 120 -30.36 -49.20 -14.58
N PRO A 121 -31.66 -49.50 -14.43
CA PRO A 121 -32.62 -49.62 -15.55
C PRO A 121 -33.54 -48.41 -15.77
#